data_AF-A0A2V8DNA3-F1
#
_entry.id   AF-A0A2V8DNA3-F1
#
_cell.length_a   1.000
_cell.length_b   1.000
_cell.length_c   1.000
_cell.angle_alpha   90.00
_cell.angle_beta   90.00
_cell.angle_gamma   90.00
#
_symmetry.space_group_name_H-M   'P 1'
#
loop_
_entity.id
_entity.type
_entity.pdbx_description
1 polymer ?
#
loop_
_entity_poly.entity_id
_entity_poly.type
_entity_poly.pdbx_seq_one_letter_code
_entity_poly.pdbx_strand_id
1 'polypeptide(L)' 'MTKRIFDRAPIDRGCHMIRPASLRELFRDAGLNDVEQGYLLFLPEVLWKWFGFLEPALAWLPLGGQYFVSGRKQ' A
#
# COMPACT_ATOMS: atom_id res chain seq x y z
N MET A 1 10.47 -0.52 4.19
CA MET A 1 11.11 -0.52 2.86
C MET A 1 10.35 0.39 1.89
N THR A 2 9.00 0.31 1.82
CA THR A 2 8.12 1.22 1.06
C THR A 2 8.54 2.70 1.09
N LYS A 3 8.64 3.32 2.28
CA LYS A 3 9.05 4.73 2.40
C LYS A 3 10.42 5.02 1.78
N ARG A 4 11.38 4.10 1.91
CA ARG A 4 12.73 4.29 1.35
C ARG A 4 12.74 4.23 -0.18
N ILE A 5 11.82 3.47 -0.78
CA ILE A 5 11.63 3.41 -2.23
C ILE A 5 11.00 4.73 -2.68
N PHE A 6 9.91 5.17 -2.04
CA PHE A 6 9.24 6.45 -2.30
C PHE A 6 10.22 7.64 -2.22
N ASP A 7 10.96 7.77 -1.12
CA ASP A 7 11.90 8.88 -0.89
C ASP A 7 13.04 8.94 -1.94
N ARG A 8 13.30 7.83 -2.66
CA ARG A 8 14.35 7.72 -3.68
C ARG A 8 13.82 7.71 -5.11
N ALA A 9 12.51 7.61 -5.29
CA ALA A 9 11.89 7.56 -6.60
C ALA A 9 11.95 8.97 -7.23
N PRO A 10 12.56 9.15 -8.43
CA PRO A 10 12.65 10.47 -9.07
C PRO A 10 11.28 11.08 -9.37
N ILE A 11 10.26 10.24 -9.60
CA ILE A 11 8.88 10.65 -9.86
C ILE A 11 8.21 11.28 -8.63
N ASP A 12 8.62 10.87 -7.43
CA ASP A 12 8.07 11.33 -6.15
C ASP A 12 8.88 12.49 -5.54
N ARG A 13 9.80 13.08 -6.32
CA ARG A 13 10.67 14.15 -5.84
C ARG A 13 9.84 15.39 -5.49
N GLY A 14 9.82 15.75 -4.20
CA GLY A 14 9.02 16.87 -3.68
C GLY A 14 7.63 16.48 -3.19
N CYS A 15 7.25 15.20 -3.30
CA CYS A 15 6.01 14.69 -2.72
C CYS A 15 6.20 14.31 -1.25
N HIS A 16 5.15 14.46 -0.45
CA HIS A 16 5.10 13.95 0.91
C HIS A 16 4.30 12.66 0.94
N MET A 17 4.93 11.56 1.35
CA MET A 17 4.22 10.30 1.55
C MET A 17 3.24 10.44 2.72
N ILE A 18 1.93 10.32 2.44
CA ILE A 18 0.93 10.14 3.49
C ILE A 18 1.19 8.78 4.14
N ARG A 19 1.19 8.72 5.47
CA ARG A 19 1.34 7.43 6.17
C ARG A 19 0.02 6.65 6.13
N PRO A 20 0.06 5.31 5.99
CA PRO A 20 -1.17 4.49 5.95
C PRO A 20 -2.10 4.75 7.14
N ALA A 21 -1.53 4.92 8.34
CA ALA A 21 -2.29 5.22 9.55
C ALA A 21 -3.06 6.55 9.44
N SER A 22 -2.41 7.62 8.98
CA SER A 22 -3.05 8.93 8.79
C SER A 22 -4.11 8.89 7.69
N LEU A 23 -3.87 8.15 6.60
CA LEU A 23 -4.86 8.00 5.54
C LEU A 23 -6.10 7.23 6.03
N ARG A 24 -5.92 6.24 6.89
CA ARG A 24 -7.01 5.51 7.54
C ARG A 24 -7.85 6.39 8.46
N GLU A 25 -7.23 7.29 9.21
CA GLU A 25 -7.95 8.28 10.03
C GLU A 25 -8.78 9.21 9.15
N LEU A 26 -8.20 9.73 8.06
CA LEU A 26 -8.93 10.56 7.08
C LEU A 26 -10.15 9.83 6.48
N PHE A 27 -10.04 8.53 6.20
CA PHE A 27 -11.16 7.72 5.69
C PHE A 27 -12.27 7.60 6.74
N ARG A 28 -11.92 7.37 8.01
CA ARG A 28 -12.89 7.31 9.11
C ARG A 28 -13.57 8.65 9.34
N ASP A 29 -12.82 9.75 9.31
CA ASP A 29 -13.35 11.10 9.47
C ASP A 29 -14.27 11.49 8.31
N ALA A 30 -14.03 10.94 7.12
CA ALA A 30 -14.91 11.08 5.96
C ALA A 30 -16.18 10.20 6.02
N GLY A 31 -16.38 9.42 7.09
CA GLY A 31 -17.52 8.53 7.26
C GLY A 31 -17.46 7.25 6.43
N LEU A 32 -16.28 6.85 5.93
CA LEU A 32 -16.08 5.59 5.25
C LEU A 32 -15.93 4.45 6.28
N ASN A 33 -16.66 3.37 6.07
CA ASN A 33 -16.67 2.18 6.91
C ASN A 33 -15.81 1.06 6.30
N ASP A 34 -15.61 -0.04 7.02
CA ASP A 34 -14.83 -1.20 6.55
C ASP A 34 -13.43 -0.82 6.02
N VAL A 35 -12.73 0.06 6.77
CA VAL A 35 -11.44 0.58 6.31
C VAL A 35 -10.36 -0.49 6.39
N GLU A 36 -9.91 -0.95 5.23
CA GLU A 36 -8.84 -1.93 5.03
C GLU A 36 -7.57 -1.25 4.53
N GLN A 37 -6.42 -1.88 4.77
CA GLN A 37 -5.13 -1.39 4.29
C GLN A 37 -4.21 -2.57 3.93
N GLY A 38 -3.32 -2.35 2.97
CA GLY A 38 -2.32 -3.34 2.57
C GLY A 38 -1.21 -2.73 1.74
N TYR A 39 -0.17 -3.52 1.49
CA TYR A 39 0.95 -3.21 0.62
C TYR A 39 0.81 -3.99 -0.68
N LEU A 40 0.99 -3.28 -1.79
CA LEU A 40 1.06 -3.90 -3.11
C LEU A 40 2.48 -4.41 -3.30
N LEU A 41 2.63 -5.71 -3.60
CA LEU A 41 3.92 -6.34 -3.87
C LEU A 41 4.18 -6.36 -5.37
N PHE A 42 5.26 -5.70 -5.80
CA PHE A 42 5.78 -5.89 -7.16
C PHE A 42 6.71 -7.10 -7.17
N LEU A 43 6.11 -8.29 -7.32
CA LEU A 43 6.89 -9.49 -7.61
C LEU A 43 7.18 -9.53 -9.13
N PRO A 44 8.42 -9.83 -9.55
CA PRO A 44 8.74 -10.16 -10.93
C PRO A 44 7.79 -11.24 -11.47
N GLU A 45 7.41 -11.17 -12.75
CA GLU A 45 6.43 -12.08 -13.37
C GLU A 45 6.78 -13.56 -13.16
N VAL A 46 8.07 -13.89 -13.18
CA VAL A 46 8.56 -15.25 -12.91
C VAL A 46 8.24 -15.67 -11.49
N LEU A 47 8.41 -14.82 -10.47
CA LEU A 47 8.06 -15.17 -9.08
C LEU A 47 6.56 -15.18 -8.86
N TRP A 48 5.81 -14.32 -9.55
CA TRP A 48 4.35 -14.30 -9.49
C TRP A 48 3.71 -15.63 -9.91
N LYS A 49 4.23 -16.27 -10.96
CA LYS A 49 3.71 -17.57 -11.44
C LYS A 49 3.81 -18.68 -10.39
N TRP A 50 4.77 -18.60 -9.47
CA TRP A 50 5.01 -19.62 -8.45
C TRP A 50 4.46 -19.22 -7.08
N PHE A 51 4.41 -17.93 -6.77
CA PHE A 51 4.10 -17.41 -5.44
C PHE A 51 2.93 -16.42 -5.41
N GLY A 52 2.24 -16.17 -6.52
CA GLY A 52 1.12 -15.21 -6.58
C GLY A 52 -0.01 -15.56 -5.61
N PHE A 53 -0.22 -16.83 -5.30
CA PHE A 53 -1.19 -17.26 -4.28
C PHE A 53 -0.84 -16.78 -2.85
N LEU A 54 0.43 -16.43 -2.60
CA LEU A 54 0.90 -15.88 -1.33
C LEU A 54 0.77 -14.35 -1.26
N GLU A 55 0.39 -13.68 -2.35
CA GLU A 55 0.23 -12.23 -2.38
C GLU A 55 -0.69 -11.71 -1.25
N PRO A 56 -1.90 -12.24 -1.02
CA PRO A 56 -2.72 -11.80 0.11
C PRO A 56 -2.06 -12.07 1.48
N ALA A 57 -1.30 -13.17 1.59
CA ALA A 57 -0.57 -13.50 2.81
C ALA A 57 0.67 -12.61 3.03
N LEU A 58 1.16 -11.94 1.98
CA LEU A 58 2.31 -11.05 2.02
C LEU A 58 1.92 -9.58 1.94
N ALA A 59 0.65 -9.25 1.72
CA ALA A 59 0.15 -7.87 1.62
C ALA A 59 0.37 -7.03 2.90
N TRP A 60 0.77 -7.64 4.01
CA TRP A 60 1.23 -6.91 5.20
C TRP A 60 2.67 -6.38 5.08
N LEU A 61 3.44 -6.89 4.13
CA LEU A 61 4.88 -6.68 4.02
C LEU A 61 5.20 -5.49 3.09
N PRO A 62 5.92 -4.46 3.57
CA PRO A 62 6.14 -3.20 2.85
C PRO A 62 7.26 -3.30 1.79
N LEU A 63 7.22 -4.30 0.90
CA LEU A 63 8.27 -4.55 -0.09
C LEU A 63 8.04 -3.90 -1.46
N GLY A 64 6.80 -3.71 -1.91
CA GLY A 64 6.56 -3.22 -3.27
C GLY A 64 6.53 -1.70 -3.43
N GLY A 65 6.95 -0.90 -2.44
CA GLY A 65 7.04 0.55 -2.64
C GLY A 65 5.69 1.29 -2.62
N GLN A 66 4.57 0.57 -2.69
CA GLN A 66 3.22 1.12 -2.68
C GLN A 66 2.35 0.48 -1.61
N TYR A 67 1.33 1.20 -1.18
CA TYR A 67 0.30 0.73 -0.25
C TYR A 67 -1.06 1.26 -0.68
N PHE A 68 -2.13 0.63 -0.22
CA PHE A 68 -3.50 1.10 -0.42
C PHE A 68 -4.23 1.19 0.92
N VAL A 69 -5.23 2.08 0.94
CA VAL A 69 -6.28 2.13 1.96
C VAL A 69 -7.60 2.18 1.20
N SER A 70 -8.52 1.28 1.51
CA SER A 70 -9.85 1.20 0.93
C SER A 70 -10.90 1.36 2.03
N GLY A 71 -12.07 1.86 1.66
CA GLY A 71 -13.20 1.99 2.57
C GLY A 71 -14.51 2.04 1.79
N ARG A 72 -15.61 1.68 2.45
CA ARG A 72 -16.94 1.63 1.87
C ARG A 72 -17.75 2.83 2.31
N LYS A 73 -18.32 3.55 1.34
CA LYS A 73 -19.34 4.58 1.59
C LYS A 73 -20.69 3.89 1.71
N GLN A 74 -21.41 4.18 2.79
CA GLN A 74 -22.81 3.77 2.95
C GLN A 74 -23.73 4.66 2.11
#